data_AF-A0A1V3JPH6-F1
#
_entry.id   AF-A0A1V3JPH6-F1
#
_cell.length_a   1.000
_cell.length_b   1.000
_cell.length_c   1.000
_cell.angle_alpha   90.00
_cell.angle_beta   90.00
_cell.angle_gamma   90.00
#
_symmetry.space_group_name_H-M   'P 1'
#
loop_
_entity.id
_entity.type
_entity.pdbx_description
1 polymer ?
#
loop_
_entity_poly.entity_id
_entity_poly.type
_entity_poly.pdbx_seq_one_letter_code
_entity_poly.pdbx_strand_id
1 'polypeptide(L)'
;MLNSDYIYQQIPVEIRPFFKIEMGEIPAQYANLLDSIAQAIRTISQFSHLNKTVNVFVGSFPLEVLTPNSVLSVRILEPALHIALENFVFLDLDKLAVVVESIQRACVLEELAHSLMNVKDEHLVKVMVAEMLPDVDYKNGQFYPL
;
A
#
# COMPACT_ATOMS: atom_id res chain seq x y z
N MET A 1 20.19 1.93 -5.51
CA MET A 1 18.81 1.52 -5.87
C MET A 1 18.28 0.65 -4.75
N LEU A 2 16.99 0.74 -4.46
CA LEU A 2 16.29 -0.05 -3.45
C LEU A 2 15.44 -1.10 -4.17
N ASN A 3 15.32 -2.30 -3.60
CA ASN A 3 14.49 -3.40 -4.09
C ASN A 3 13.53 -3.85 -2.97
N SER A 4 12.75 -4.91 -3.21
CA SER A 4 11.76 -5.42 -2.24
C SER A 4 12.36 -5.78 -0.88
N ASP A 5 13.64 -6.17 -0.83
CA ASP A 5 14.33 -6.48 0.43
C ASP A 5 14.33 -5.28 1.39
N TYR A 6 14.33 -4.05 0.88
CA TYR A 6 14.28 -2.84 1.70
C TYR A 6 13.01 -2.83 2.57
N ILE A 7 11.83 -3.05 1.98
CA ILE A 7 10.57 -3.10 2.75
C ILE A 7 10.56 -4.32 3.66
N TYR A 8 11.05 -5.48 3.20
CA TYR A 8 11.11 -6.69 4.04
C TYR A 8 11.96 -6.50 5.30
N GLN A 9 13.07 -5.77 5.21
CA GLN A 9 13.93 -5.46 6.37
C GLN A 9 13.22 -4.59 7.40
N GLN A 10 12.26 -3.78 6.98
CA GLN A 10 11.49 -2.90 7.86
C GLN A 10 10.31 -3.60 8.54
N ILE A 11 9.85 -4.76 8.04
CA ILE A 11 8.70 -5.47 8.62
C ILE A 11 9.12 -6.68 9.48
N PRO A 12 8.40 -6.98 10.58
CA PRO A 12 8.67 -8.14 11.43
C PRO A 12 8.64 -9.45 10.67
N VAL A 13 9.53 -10.39 11.01
CA VAL A 13 9.69 -11.68 10.30
C VAL A 13 8.39 -12.48 10.32
N GLU A 14 7.62 -12.36 11.41
CA GLU A 14 6.40 -13.11 11.70
C GLU A 14 5.28 -12.79 10.71
N ILE A 15 5.26 -11.57 10.15
CA ILE A 15 4.21 -11.14 9.22
C ILE A 15 4.63 -11.26 7.75
N ARG A 16 5.92 -11.42 7.44
CA ARG A 16 6.45 -11.49 6.06
C ARG A 16 5.74 -12.52 5.17
N PRO A 17 5.37 -13.73 5.63
CA PRO A 17 4.68 -14.71 4.77
C PRO A 17 3.34 -14.25 4.22
N PHE A 18 2.72 -13.23 4.82
CA PHE A 18 1.43 -12.69 4.41
C PHE A 18 1.54 -11.53 3.41
N PHE A 19 2.75 -11.08 3.09
CA PHE A 19 2.99 -9.99 2.16
C PHE A 19 4.02 -10.41 1.11
N LYS A 20 3.58 -10.56 -0.14
CA LYS A 20 4.45 -10.73 -1.30
C LYS A 20 4.69 -9.38 -1.94
N ILE A 21 5.87 -8.80 -1.74
CA ILE A 21 6.20 -7.46 -2.22
C ILE A 21 6.95 -7.58 -3.54
N GLU A 22 6.37 -7.04 -4.60
CA GLU A 22 6.95 -6.99 -5.93
C GLU A 22 7.24 -5.54 -6.32
N MET A 23 8.52 -5.23 -6.53
CA MET A 23 8.97 -3.92 -6.96
C MET A 23 10.20 -4.03 -7.85
N GLY A 24 10.30 -3.15 -8.85
CA GLY A 24 11.54 -2.94 -9.59
C GLY A 24 12.60 -2.24 -8.75
N GLU A 25 13.73 -1.93 -9.37
CA GLU A 25 14.72 -1.06 -8.74
C GLU A 25 14.16 0.36 -8.61
N ILE A 26 14.07 0.86 -7.38
CA ILE A 26 13.54 2.19 -7.07
C ILE A 26 14.69 3.11 -6.59
N PRO A 27 14.74 4.37 -7.04
CA PRO A 27 15.77 5.32 -6.59
C PRO A 27 15.73 5.55 -5.07
N ALA A 28 16.90 5.72 -4.44
CA ALA A 28 17.00 5.87 -2.98
C ALA A 28 16.27 7.11 -2.42
N GLN A 29 15.98 8.10 -3.27
CA GLN A 29 15.19 9.28 -2.88
C GLN A 29 13.76 8.93 -2.43
N TYR A 30 13.25 7.75 -2.80
CA TYR A 30 11.93 7.26 -2.40
C TYR A 30 11.95 6.48 -1.07
N ALA A 31 13.09 6.42 -0.36
CA ALA A 31 13.23 5.65 0.88
C ALA A 31 12.11 5.94 1.90
N ASN A 32 11.82 7.23 2.16
CA ASN A 32 10.75 7.62 3.09
C ASN A 32 9.37 7.08 2.67
N LEU A 33 9.09 7.02 1.37
CA LEU A 33 7.83 6.49 0.85
C LEU A 33 7.77 4.97 1.08
N LEU A 34 8.87 4.25 0.83
CA LEU A 34 8.96 2.82 1.14
C LEU A 34 8.83 2.55 2.65
N ASP A 35 9.35 3.45 3.48
CA ASP A 35 9.16 3.39 4.93
C ASP A 35 7.70 3.62 5.33
N SER A 36 6.97 4.53 4.67
CA SER A 36 5.51 4.70 4.83
C SER A 36 4.75 3.42 4.48
N ILE A 37 5.12 2.74 3.38
CA ILE A 37 4.52 1.46 2.98
C ILE A 37 4.77 0.40 4.06
N ALA A 38 6.02 0.27 4.52
CA ALA A 38 6.38 -0.67 5.58
C ALA A 38 5.62 -0.38 6.88
N GLN A 39 5.44 0.90 7.24
CA GLN A 39 4.66 1.32 8.39
C GLN A 39 3.19 0.89 8.26
N ALA A 40 2.55 1.14 7.12
CA ALA A 40 1.17 0.71 6.88
C ALA A 40 1.00 -0.82 6.99
N ILE A 41 1.95 -1.60 6.48
CA ILE A 41 1.99 -3.07 6.62
C ILE A 41 2.07 -3.48 8.10
N ARG A 42 2.92 -2.83 8.89
CA ARG A 42 3.01 -3.09 10.33
C ARG A 42 1.70 -2.72 11.03
N THR A 43 1.12 -1.56 10.71
CA THR A 43 -0.15 -1.10 11.31
C THR A 43 -1.27 -2.09 11.02
N ILE A 44 -1.54 -2.45 9.76
CA ILE A 44 -2.67 -3.35 9.44
C ILE A 44 -2.56 -4.71 10.13
N SER A 45 -1.32 -5.21 10.34
CA SER A 45 -1.10 -6.49 11.02
C SER A 45 -1.54 -6.49 12.50
N GLN A 46 -1.69 -5.32 13.11
CA GLN A 46 -2.19 -5.17 14.48
C GLN A 46 -3.72 -5.20 14.55
N PHE A 47 -4.40 -4.86 13.45
CA PHE A 47 -5.86 -4.72 13.39
C PHE A 47 -6.54 -5.82 12.57
N SER A 48 -5.78 -6.65 11.86
CA SER A 48 -6.31 -7.70 11.00
C SER A 48 -5.80 -9.09 11.40
N HIS A 49 -6.66 -10.09 11.24
CA HIS A 49 -6.23 -11.48 11.34
C HIS A 49 -5.62 -11.91 10.01
N LEU A 50 -4.28 -11.96 9.96
CA LEU A 50 -3.55 -12.38 8.76
C LEU A 50 -3.78 -13.87 8.49
N ASN A 51 -4.63 -14.17 7.50
CA ASN A 51 -5.00 -15.53 7.11
C ASN A 51 -4.81 -15.82 5.62
N LYS A 52 -4.30 -14.85 4.87
CA LYS A 52 -4.06 -14.92 3.42
C LYS A 52 -2.88 -14.04 3.04
N THR A 53 -2.25 -14.36 1.91
CA THR A 53 -1.16 -13.56 1.35
C THR A 53 -1.74 -12.45 0.47
N VAL A 54 -1.25 -11.22 0.67
CA VAL A 54 -1.48 -10.06 -0.20
C VAL A 54 -0.26 -9.82 -1.06
N ASN A 55 -0.46 -9.66 -2.36
CA ASN A 55 0.56 -9.28 -3.32
C ASN A 55 0.55 -7.75 -3.43
N VAL A 56 1.64 -7.11 -3.02
CA VAL A 56 1.81 -5.66 -3.01
C VAL A 56 2.78 -5.29 -4.12
N PHE A 57 2.29 -4.56 -5.11
CA PHE A 57 3.07 -4.09 -6.24
C PHE A 57 3.41 -2.62 -6.04
N VAL A 58 4.70 -2.28 -6.07
CA VAL A 58 5.20 -0.92 -5.83
C VAL A 58 5.99 -0.45 -7.04
N GLY A 59 5.58 0.68 -7.62
CA GLY A 59 6.28 1.28 -8.76
C GLY A 59 5.58 2.52 -9.31
N SER A 60 6.15 3.08 -10.37
CA SER A 60 5.49 4.11 -11.20
C SER A 60 4.60 3.44 -12.25
N PHE A 61 3.42 4.02 -12.51
CA PHE A 61 2.49 3.46 -13.50
C PHE A 61 2.66 4.14 -14.88
N PRO A 62 2.51 3.40 -16.00
CA PRO A 62 2.06 2.01 -16.11
C PRO A 62 3.06 0.99 -15.55
N LEU A 63 2.56 0.08 -14.71
CA LEU A 63 3.39 -0.96 -14.09
C LEU A 63 3.45 -2.17 -15.02
N GLU A 64 4.67 -2.61 -15.34
CA GLU A 64 4.90 -3.87 -16.05
C GLU A 64 5.60 -4.86 -15.13
N VAL A 65 4.92 -5.97 -14.86
CA VAL A 65 5.47 -7.09 -14.09
C VAL A 65 5.85 -8.19 -15.07
N LEU A 66 7.15 -8.49 -15.13
CA LEU A 66 7.67 -9.57 -15.96
C LEU A 66 7.51 -10.91 -15.25
N THR A 67 6.87 -11.87 -15.90
CA THR A 67 6.89 -13.28 -15.50
C THR A 67 7.77 -14.07 -16.49
N PRO A 68 8.16 -15.32 -16.17
CA PRO A 68 9.02 -16.11 -17.06
C PRO A 68 8.51 -16.25 -18.50
N ASN A 69 7.19 -16.19 -18.72
CA ASN A 69 6.56 -16.42 -20.03
C ASN A 69 5.53 -15.34 -20.41
N SER A 70 5.36 -14.28 -19.63
CA SER A 70 4.35 -13.24 -19.90
C SER A 70 4.73 -11.90 -19.28
N VAL A 71 4.06 -10.83 -19.72
CA VAL A 71 4.13 -9.51 -19.11
C VAL A 71 2.73 -9.15 -18.63
N LEU A 72 2.59 -8.86 -17.33
CA LEU A 72 1.39 -8.25 -16.78
C LEU A 72 1.57 -6.74 -16.85
N SER A 73 0.79 -6.05 -17.67
CA SER A 73 0.78 -4.59 -17.73
C SER A 73 -0.47 -4.06 -17.03
N VAL A 74 -0.29 -3.22 -16.02
CA VAL A 74 -1.37 -2.60 -15.26
C VAL A 74 -1.35 -1.10 -15.52
N ARG A 75 -2.52 -0.58 -15.91
CA ARG A 75 -2.76 0.86 -16.07
C ARG A 75 -3.92 1.26 -15.17
N ILE A 76 -3.66 2.18 -14.26
CA ILE A 76 -4.71 2.81 -13.47
C ILE A 76 -5.31 3.92 -14.34
N LEU A 77 -6.58 3.78 -14.71
CA LEU A 77 -7.30 4.79 -15.47
C LEU A 77 -7.87 5.84 -14.50
N GLU A 78 -7.75 7.12 -14.84
CA GLU A 78 -8.23 8.21 -13.98
C GLU A 78 -9.75 8.12 -13.72
N PRO A 79 -10.22 8.47 -12.51
CA PRO A 79 -9.53 9.24 -11.47
C PRO A 79 -8.93 8.41 -10.29
N ALA A 80 -8.69 7.11 -10.43
CA ALA A 80 -8.23 6.28 -9.31
C ALA A 80 -6.73 6.50 -8.97
N LEU A 81 -6.39 6.53 -7.67
CA LEU A 81 -4.99 6.62 -7.18
C LEU A 81 -4.39 5.24 -6.85
N HIS A 82 -5.24 4.23 -6.73
CA HIS A 82 -4.90 2.85 -6.39
C HIS A 82 -6.06 1.93 -6.81
N ILE A 83 -5.78 0.63 -6.94
CA ILE A 83 -6.78 -0.41 -7.19
C ILE A 83 -6.42 -1.62 -6.33
N ALA A 84 -7.37 -2.12 -5.54
CA ALA A 84 -7.33 -3.44 -4.93
C ALA A 84 -8.17 -4.43 -5.77
N LEU A 85 -7.53 -5.47 -6.31
CA LEU A 85 -8.22 -6.59 -6.95
C LEU A 85 -7.98 -7.84 -6.11
N GLU A 86 -8.99 -8.26 -5.33
CA GLU A 86 -8.89 -9.40 -4.41
C GLU A 86 -7.71 -9.26 -3.41
N ASN A 87 -6.63 -9.99 -3.66
CA ASN A 87 -5.41 -10.00 -2.84
C ASN A 87 -4.25 -9.24 -3.50
N PHE A 88 -4.53 -8.41 -4.51
CA PHE A 88 -3.55 -7.60 -5.22
C PHE A 88 -3.74 -6.14 -4.85
N VAL A 89 -2.68 -5.50 -4.38
CA VAL A 89 -2.63 -4.07 -4.05
C VAL A 89 -1.59 -3.41 -4.94
N PHE A 90 -2.02 -2.40 -5.69
CA PHE A 90 -1.18 -1.66 -6.64
C PHE A 90 -0.91 -0.24 -6.12
N LEU A 91 0.35 0.07 -5.82
CA LEU A 91 0.77 1.34 -5.22
C LEU A 91 1.57 2.16 -6.23
N ASP A 92 0.98 3.27 -6.69
CA ASP A 92 1.63 4.23 -7.59
C ASP A 92 2.53 5.20 -6.79
N LEU A 93 3.84 5.04 -6.95
CA LEU A 93 4.84 5.86 -6.28
C LEU A 93 4.74 7.33 -6.65
N ASP A 94 4.42 7.67 -7.89
CA ASP A 94 4.40 9.05 -8.34
C ASP A 94 3.20 9.79 -7.74
N LYS A 95 2.07 9.09 -7.56
CA LYS A 95 0.89 9.62 -6.89
C LYS A 95 1.06 9.67 -5.36
N LEU A 96 1.73 8.69 -4.76
CA LEU A 96 2.02 8.72 -3.32
C LEU A 96 3.08 9.78 -2.97
N ALA A 97 4.04 10.05 -3.85
CA ALA A 97 5.09 11.04 -3.62
C ALA A 97 4.60 12.49 -3.52
N VAL A 98 3.40 12.81 -4.05
CA VAL A 98 2.85 14.18 -3.98
C VAL A 98 2.11 14.49 -2.68
N VAL A 99 1.84 13.49 -1.83
CA VAL A 99 1.17 13.67 -0.55
C VAL A 99 2.15 13.53 0.63
N VAL A 100 1.79 14.14 1.77
CA VAL A 100 2.60 14.07 3.00
C VAL A 100 2.58 12.67 3.62
N GLU A 101 3.58 12.35 4.44
CA GLU A 101 3.85 11.00 4.95
C GLU A 101 2.64 10.34 5.62
N SER A 102 1.91 11.05 6.48
CA SER A 102 0.73 10.51 7.17
C SER A 102 -0.37 10.10 6.17
N ILE A 103 -0.54 10.88 5.10
CA ILE A 103 -1.49 10.59 4.03
C ILE A 103 -0.99 9.43 3.15
N GLN A 104 0.32 9.30 2.91
CA GLN A 104 0.88 8.13 2.23
C GLN A 104 0.50 6.85 2.98
N ARG A 105 0.69 6.84 4.31
CA ARG A 105 0.34 5.70 5.15
C ARG A 105 -1.16 5.42 5.14
N ALA A 106 -1.99 6.46 5.21
CA ALA A 106 -3.45 6.30 5.12
C ALA A 106 -3.89 5.66 3.81
N CYS A 107 -3.40 6.15 2.67
CA CYS A 107 -3.73 5.60 1.35
C CYS A 107 -3.26 4.15 1.18
N VAL A 108 -2.08 3.80 1.69
CA VAL A 108 -1.62 2.40 1.63
C VAL A 108 -2.45 1.51 2.56
N LEU A 109 -2.79 2.01 3.75
CA LEU A 109 -3.55 1.27 4.75
C LEU A 109 -4.99 1.01 4.29
N GLU A 110 -5.59 1.95 3.56
CA GLU A 110 -6.90 1.82 2.90
C GLU A 110 -6.94 0.59 1.98
N GLU A 111 -6.00 0.47 1.06
CA GLU A 111 -5.94 -0.66 0.12
C GLU A 111 -5.66 -1.99 0.83
N LEU A 112 -4.80 -1.97 1.84
CA LEU A 112 -4.54 -3.14 2.66
C LEU A 112 -5.78 -3.55 3.47
N ALA A 113 -6.58 -2.60 3.95
CA ALA A 113 -7.82 -2.89 4.67
C ALA A 113 -8.89 -3.46 3.73
N HIS A 114 -9.04 -2.90 2.53
CA HIS A 114 -9.87 -3.50 1.48
C HIS A 114 -9.50 -4.96 1.24
N SER A 115 -8.20 -5.22 1.04
CA SER A 115 -7.72 -6.56 0.74
C SER A 115 -7.82 -7.50 1.94
N LEU A 116 -7.25 -7.17 3.10
CA LEU A 116 -7.12 -8.07 4.26
C LEU A 116 -8.41 -8.20 5.07
N MET A 117 -9.20 -7.13 5.18
CA MET A 117 -10.40 -7.10 6.01
C MET A 117 -11.70 -7.27 5.22
N ASN A 118 -11.60 -7.36 3.89
CA ASN A 118 -12.75 -7.56 2.98
C ASN A 118 -13.82 -6.47 3.11
N VAL A 119 -13.39 -5.24 3.41
CA VAL A 119 -14.26 -4.06 3.45
C VAL A 119 -14.42 -3.59 2.01
N LYS A 120 -15.66 -3.43 1.53
CA LYS A 120 -15.95 -2.92 0.17
C LYS A 120 -16.53 -1.51 0.17
N ASP A 121 -16.93 -1.03 1.33
CA ASP A 121 -17.52 0.30 1.48
C ASP A 121 -16.42 1.34 1.65
N GLU A 122 -16.31 2.23 0.67
CA GLU A 122 -15.31 3.30 0.58
C GLU A 122 -15.37 4.30 1.74
N HIS A 123 -16.55 4.48 2.35
CA HIS A 123 -16.67 5.39 3.48
C HIS A 123 -16.18 4.70 4.76
N LEU A 124 -16.62 3.46 4.98
CA LEU A 124 -16.28 2.65 6.15
C LEU A 124 -14.78 2.38 6.23
N VAL A 125 -14.14 2.00 5.13
CA VAL A 125 -12.70 1.74 5.11
C VAL A 125 -11.90 2.97 5.53
N LYS A 126 -12.28 4.17 5.09
CA LYS A 126 -11.60 5.43 5.44
C LYS A 126 -11.80 5.81 6.89
N VAL A 127 -13.01 5.61 7.43
CA VAL A 127 -13.26 5.77 8.87
C VAL A 127 -12.37 4.81 9.67
N MET A 128 -12.30 3.53 9.27
CA MET A 128 -11.45 2.55 9.93
C MET A 128 -9.96 2.93 9.88
N VAL A 129 -9.47 3.39 8.73
CA VAL A 129 -8.08 3.84 8.55
C VAL A 129 -7.75 5.03 9.45
N ALA A 130 -8.66 6.00 9.58
CA ALA A 130 -8.46 7.15 10.47
C ALA A 130 -8.38 6.72 11.95
N GLU A 131 -9.16 5.72 12.37
CA GLU A 131 -9.07 5.15 13.72
C GLU A 131 -7.76 4.36 13.95
N MET A 132 -7.13 3.84 12.90
CA MET A 132 -5.85 3.13 12.98
C MET A 132 -4.62 4.06 12.99
N LEU A 133 -4.78 5.30 12.53
CA LEU A 133 -3.69 6.28 12.37
C LEU A 133 -3.97 7.55 13.18
N PRO A 134 -3.38 7.70 14.38
CA PRO A 134 -3.71 8.80 15.29
C PRO A 134 -3.28 10.19 14.78
N ASP A 135 -2.51 10.26 13.70
CA ASP A 135 -2.06 11.50 13.07
C ASP A 135 -2.76 11.79 11.72
N VAL A 136 -3.89 11.10 11.48
CA VAL A 136 -4.73 11.28 10.30
C VAL A 136 -6.17 11.54 10.74
N ASP A 137 -6.78 12.57 10.16
CA ASP A 137 -8.19 12.90 10.32
C ASP A 137 -8.97 12.54 9.05
N TYR A 138 -10.24 12.19 9.19
CA TYR A 138 -11.13 11.91 8.06
C TYR A 138 -12.35 12.82 8.10
N LYS A 139 -12.41 13.76 7.14
CA LYS A 139 -13.49 14.75 7.01
C LYS A 139 -13.90 14.90 5.56
N ASN A 140 -15.20 15.03 5.31
CA ASN A 140 -15.73 15.31 3.96
C ASN A 140 -15.24 14.33 2.87
N GLY A 141 -15.04 13.05 3.22
CA GLY A 141 -14.62 12.02 2.26
C GLY A 141 -13.12 11.96 1.95
N GLN A 142 -12.28 12.71 2.69
CA GLN A 142 -10.84 12.79 2.45
C GLN A 142 -10.02 12.71 3.75
N PHE A 143 -8.77 12.26 3.63
CA PHE A 143 -7.80 12.25 4.71
C PHE A 143 -7.06 13.59 4.82
N TYR A 144 -6.80 14.01 6.05
CA TYR A 144 -6.03 15.21 6.39
C TYR A 144 -4.97 14.88 7.43
N PRO A 145 -3.77 15.49 7.37
CA PRO A 145 -2.81 15.38 8.45
C PRO A 145 -3.31 16.15 9.67
N LEU A 146 -3.10 15.59 10.88
CA LEU A 146 -3.35 16.27 12.16
C LEU A 146 -2.16 17.11 12.63
#